data_AF-A0A178EBV6-F1
#
_entry.id   AF-A0A178EBV6-F1
#
_cell.length_a   1.000
_cell.length_b   1.000
_cell.length_c   1.000
_cell.angle_alpha   90.00
_cell.angle_beta   90.00
_cell.angle_gamma   90.00
#
_symmetry.space_group_name_H-M   'P 1'
#
loop_
_entity.id
_entity.type
_entity.pdbx_description
1 polymer ?
#
loop_
_entity_poly.entity_id
_entity_poly.type
_entity_poly.pdbx_seq_one_letter_code
_entity_poly.pdbx_strand_id
1 'polypeptide(L)' 'AQRISTSARCGPSFGLTCQGSKFGNCCSQYSWCGSTNDYCGQGCLPGYGECKGLFE' A
#
# COMPACT_ATOMS: atom_id res chain seq x y z
N ALA A 1 -9.44 1.90 -12.82
CA ALA A 1 -8.22 2.70 -12.59
C ALA A 1 -8.22 3.17 -11.14
N GLN A 2 -7.15 2.89 -10.40
CA GLN A 2 -7.03 3.25 -8.99
C GLN A 2 -6.46 4.68 -8.89
N ARG A 3 -6.85 5.46 -7.89
CA ARG A 3 -6.31 6.82 -7.69
C ARG A 3 -5.14 6.79 -6.71
N ILE A 4 -4.15 7.64 -6.90
CA ILE A 4 -3.03 7.76 -5.94
C ILE A 4 -3.57 8.36 -4.63
N SER A 5 -3.18 7.76 -3.51
CA SER A 5 -3.60 8.20 -2.18
C SER A 5 -3.06 9.58 -1.82
N THR A 6 -3.95 10.46 -1.38
CA THR A 6 -3.63 11.78 -0.79
C THR A 6 -3.89 11.84 0.72
N SER A 7 -4.47 10.78 1.30
CA SER A 7 -4.89 10.68 2.70
C SER A 7 -4.14 9.59 3.50
N ALA A 8 -3.11 9.00 2.89
CA ALA A 8 -2.42 7.79 3.37
C ALA A 8 -3.30 6.54 3.45
N ARG A 9 -4.57 6.59 3.01
CA ARG A 9 -5.44 5.41 2.92
C ARG A 9 -5.29 4.71 1.57
N CYS A 10 -5.41 3.39 1.57
CA CYS A 10 -5.29 2.58 0.36
C CYS A 10 -6.17 1.34 0.43
N GLY A 11 -6.24 0.57 -0.66
CA GLY A 11 -6.98 -0.67 -0.71
C GLY A 11 -8.35 -0.55 -1.36
N PRO A 12 -9.06 -1.68 -1.52
CA PRO A 12 -10.30 -1.77 -2.28
C PRO A 12 -11.42 -0.92 -1.68
N SER A 13 -11.51 -0.84 -0.36
CA SER A 13 -12.54 -0.05 0.34
C SER A 13 -12.41 1.46 0.08
N PHE A 14 -11.22 1.92 -0.31
CA PHE A 14 -10.98 3.33 -0.64
C PHE A 14 -10.85 3.57 -2.15
N GLY A 15 -10.59 2.51 -2.94
CA GLY A 15 -10.26 2.65 -4.36
C GLY A 15 -8.94 3.41 -4.59
N LEU A 16 -8.04 3.40 -3.59
CA LEU A 16 -6.80 4.17 -3.57
C LEU A 16 -5.57 3.27 -3.57
N THR A 17 -4.56 3.62 -4.35
CA THR A 17 -3.23 2.99 -4.35
C THR A 17 -2.20 3.87 -3.66
N CYS A 18 -1.23 3.23 -3.02
CA CYS A 18 -0.06 3.90 -2.48
C CYS A 18 1.03 4.12 -3.52
N GLN A 19 1.01 3.43 -4.66
CA GLN A 19 2.02 3.62 -5.71
C GLN A 19 2.07 5.07 -6.19
N GLY A 20 3.23 5.72 -6.03
CA GLY A 20 3.44 7.13 -6.36
C GLY A 20 2.91 8.11 -5.30
N SER A 21 2.49 7.61 -4.14
CA SER A 21 2.06 8.46 -3.02
C SER A 21 3.26 8.94 -2.20
N LYS A 22 3.17 10.17 -1.69
CA LYS A 22 4.18 10.75 -0.79
C LYS A 22 4.32 10.03 0.56
N PHE A 23 3.34 9.20 0.92
CA PHE A 23 3.35 8.44 2.17
C PHE A 23 4.17 7.15 2.07
N GLY A 24 4.55 6.75 0.86
CA GLY A 24 5.18 5.47 0.56
C GLY A 24 4.37 4.67 -0.42
N ASN A 25 5.01 3.68 -1.05
CA ASN A 25 4.42 2.93 -2.16
C ASN A 25 3.67 1.66 -1.73
N CYS A 26 3.77 1.25 -0.46
CA CYS A 26 3.22 0.00 0.02
C CYS A 26 1.87 0.22 0.72
N CYS A 27 0.94 -0.69 0.52
CA CYS A 27 -0.38 -0.64 1.15
C CYS A 27 -0.50 -1.78 2.15
N SER A 28 -0.60 -1.49 3.45
CA SER A 28 -0.72 -2.53 4.48
C SER A 28 -2.12 -3.15 4.51
N GLN A 29 -2.26 -4.32 5.16
CA GLN A 29 -3.56 -4.96 5.42
C GLN A 29 -4.53 -4.05 6.19
N TYR A 30 -3.99 -3.06 6.92
CA TYR A 30 -4.75 -2.06 7.66
C TYR A 30 -5.19 -0.87 6.79
N SER A 31 -5.03 -0.98 5.47
CA SER A 31 -5.42 0.04 4.48
C SER A 31 -4.66 1.36 4.67
N TRP A 32 -3.37 1.28 5.01
CA TRP A 32 -2.48 2.42 5.19
C TRP A 32 -1.28 2.38 4.24
N CYS A 33 -0.89 3.56 3.74
CA CYS A 33 0.31 3.74 2.95
C CYS A 33 1.55 3.91 3.82
N GLY A 34 2.63 3.25 3.41
CA GLY A 34 3.95 3.39 4.02
C GLY A 34 5.05 2.78 3.16
N SER A 35 6.28 2.83 3.67
CA SER A 35 7.48 2.30 2.98
C SER A 35 8.28 1.30 3.83
N THR A 36 7.89 1.07 5.09
CA THR A 36 8.57 0.11 5.98
C THR A 36 8.03 -1.29 5.76
N ASN A 37 8.73 -2.29 6.33
CA ASN A 37 8.33 -3.69 6.20
C ASN A 37 6.94 -3.97 6.78
N ASP A 38 6.46 -3.18 7.75
CA ASP A 38 5.10 -3.29 8.30
C ASP A 38 4.01 -2.96 7.26
N TYR A 39 4.35 -2.19 6.22
CA TYR A 39 3.45 -1.84 5.13
C TYR A 39 3.70 -2.67 3.88
N CYS A 40 4.97 -2.97 3.59
CA CYS A 40 5.38 -3.66 2.38
C CYS A 40 5.46 -5.18 2.53
N GLY A 41 5.61 -5.69 3.76
CA GLY A 41 5.83 -7.10 4.05
C GLY A 41 4.52 -7.88 4.19
N GLN A 42 4.40 -8.69 5.24
CA GLN A 42 3.26 -9.60 5.39
C GLN A 42 1.95 -8.82 5.46
N GLY A 43 0.98 -9.26 4.66
CA GLY A 43 -0.32 -8.60 4.62
C GLY A 43 -0.34 -7.31 3.80
N CYS A 44 0.73 -6.95 3.08
CA CYS A 44 0.61 -5.91 2.07
C CYS A 44 -0.46 -6.28 1.03
N LEU A 45 -1.33 -5.33 0.68
CA LEU A 45 -2.45 -5.50 -0.24
C LEU A 45 -1.96 -5.43 -1.69
N PRO A 46 -1.85 -6.57 -2.40
CA PRO A 46 -1.36 -6.59 -3.77
C PRO A 46 -2.29 -5.80 -4.69
N GLY A 47 -1.70 -5.10 -5.65
CA GLY A 47 -2.42 -4.22 -6.58
C GLY A 47 -2.71 -2.82 -6.04
N TYR A 48 -2.67 -2.61 -4.72
CA TYR A 48 -2.84 -1.29 -4.09
C TYR A 48 -1.52 -0.70 -3.56
N GLY A 49 -0.41 -1.41 -3.72
CA GLY A 49 0.93 -0.96 -3.39
C GLY A 49 2.03 -1.91 -3.85
N GLU A 50 3.29 -1.52 -3.65
CA GLU A 50 4.48 -2.32 -3.92
C GLU A 50 4.78 -3.26 -2.76
N CYS A 51 4.22 -4.46 -2.80
CA CYS A 51 4.48 -5.46 -1.77
C CYS A 51 5.84 -6.11 -1.99
N LYS A 52 6.67 -6.11 -0.95
CA LYS A 52 7.89 -6.91 -0.89
C LYS A 52 7.46 -8.36 -0.71
N GLY A 53 7.73 -9.19 -1.72
CA GLY A 53 7.58 -10.63 -1.57
C GLY A 53 8.42 -11.08 -0.39
N LEU A 54 7.77 -11.59 0.66
CA LEU A 54 8.46 -12.25 1.76
C LEU A 54 9.00 -13.58 1.25
N PHE A 55 10.18 -13.53 0.62
CA PHE A 55 11.03 -14.69 0.44
C PHE A 55 12.11 -14.62 1.52
N GLU A 56 11.76 -15.05 2.72
CA GLU A 56 12.71 -15.61 3.70
C GLU A 56 12.10 -16.90 4.25
#